data_AF-A0A7Y3AMH0-F1
#
_entry.id   AF-A0A7Y3AMH0-F1
#
_cell.length_a   1.000
_cell.length_b   1.000
_cell.length_c   1.000
_cell.angle_alpha   90.00
_cell.angle_beta   90.00
_cell.angle_gamma   90.00
#
_symmetry.space_group_name_H-M   'P 1'
#
loop_
_entity.id
_entity.type
_entity.pdbx_description
1 polymer ?
#
loop_
_entity_poly.entity_id
_entity_poly.type
_entity_poly.pdbx_seq_one_letter_code
_entity_poly.pdbx_strand_id
1 'polypeptide(L)'
;MREANVGIRAADCKHDVNLKQAKIERGCNVDFLIDVFWAVLMVGVPIALFTLALVYWVLQRGHFSEAENTRALQREIKIMSKNKKKKKGEKNGGEASAEDIKELHPLQKKWTKFGGGFYGIVAFFTYIVVELGEIFSMIMNFGGLFDFLKQLNLDLLIRIFIDALMNFVTAITWPVYWMQRIETSYTWVWFLVAYAGYWLGLKLAQMLVHRRSQVVT
;
A
#
# COMPACT_ATOMS: atom_id res chain seq x y z
N MET A 1 19.04 58.80 -32.43
CA MET A 1 17.69 58.22 -32.19
C MET A 1 17.76 56.69 -32.13
N ARG A 2 18.34 56.08 -31.08
CA ARG A 2 18.47 54.61 -31.01
C ARG A 2 18.36 54.00 -29.59
N GLU A 3 17.86 54.78 -28.62
CA GLU A 3 17.77 54.38 -27.20
C GLU A 3 16.36 53.95 -26.76
N ALA A 4 15.30 54.35 -27.49
CA ALA A 4 13.91 54.06 -27.09
C ALA A 4 13.44 52.63 -27.44
N ASN A 5 14.19 51.88 -28.26
CA ASN A 5 13.73 50.61 -28.84
C ASN A 5 14.22 49.35 -28.09
N VAL A 6 15.10 49.51 -27.08
CA VAL A 6 15.65 48.40 -26.30
C VAL A 6 14.72 48.04 -25.12
N GLY A 7 14.09 49.05 -24.49
CA GLY A 7 13.17 48.83 -23.37
C GLY A 7 11.87 48.10 -23.73
N ILE A 8 11.30 48.40 -24.91
CA ILE A 8 10.07 47.75 -25.40
C ILE A 8 10.33 46.26 -25.68
N ARG A 9 11.48 45.94 -26.27
CA ARG A 9 11.84 44.57 -26.67
C ARG A 9 12.19 43.67 -25.47
N ALA A 10 12.73 44.24 -24.40
CA ALA A 10 12.98 43.53 -23.14
C ALA A 10 11.69 43.23 -22.37
N ALA A 11 10.70 44.14 -22.42
CA ALA A 11 9.40 43.93 -21.79
C ALA A 11 8.59 42.81 -22.48
N ASP A 12 8.58 42.78 -23.82
CA ASP A 12 7.94 41.69 -24.58
C ASP A 12 8.56 40.33 -24.28
N CYS A 13 9.91 40.25 -24.26
CA CYS A 13 10.60 38.99 -23.99
C CYS A 13 10.33 38.47 -22.57
N LYS A 14 10.23 39.36 -21.58
CA LYS A 14 9.87 38.99 -20.20
C LYS A 14 8.41 38.54 -20.09
N HIS A 15 7.49 39.17 -20.82
CA HIS A 15 6.08 38.78 -20.81
C HIS A 15 5.88 37.38 -21.42
N ASP A 16 6.53 37.08 -22.55
CA ASP A 16 6.46 35.79 -23.23
C ASP A 16 7.05 34.64 -22.39
N VAL A 17 8.16 34.89 -21.67
CA VAL A 17 8.76 33.90 -20.77
C VAL A 17 7.82 33.59 -19.60
N ASN A 18 7.18 34.61 -19.00
CA ASN A 18 6.21 34.41 -17.93
C ASN A 18 4.96 33.67 -18.42
N LEU A 19 4.48 33.96 -19.64
CA LEU A 19 3.31 33.29 -20.21
C LEU A 19 3.59 31.81 -20.50
N LYS A 20 4.79 31.50 -21.00
CA LYS A 20 5.25 30.10 -21.21
C LYS A 20 5.44 29.37 -19.89
N GLN A 21 6.06 30.00 -18.89
CA GLN A 21 6.21 29.43 -17.55
C GLN A 21 4.85 29.15 -16.92
N ALA A 22 3.91 30.10 -16.94
CA ALA A 22 2.56 29.92 -16.40
C ALA A 22 1.73 28.86 -17.17
N LYS A 23 2.01 28.62 -18.45
CA LYS A 23 1.37 27.56 -19.24
C LYS A 23 1.98 26.18 -18.92
N ILE A 24 3.29 26.11 -18.75
CA ILE A 24 4.02 24.90 -18.37
C ILE A 24 3.67 24.49 -16.93
N GLU A 25 3.63 25.44 -15.99
CA GLU A 25 3.20 25.20 -14.61
C GLU A 25 1.75 24.74 -14.56
N ARG A 26 0.84 25.33 -15.35
CA ARG A 26 -0.55 24.84 -15.43
C ARG A 26 -0.65 23.45 -16.02
N GLY A 27 0.09 23.13 -17.08
CA GLY A 27 0.14 21.77 -17.65
C GLY A 27 0.61 20.74 -16.63
N CYS A 28 1.75 21.02 -15.98
CA CYS A 28 2.34 20.15 -14.96
C CYS A 28 1.40 19.91 -13.76
N ASN A 29 0.67 20.94 -13.32
CA ASN A 29 -0.31 20.79 -12.23
C ASN A 29 -1.53 19.95 -12.64
N VAL A 30 -2.02 20.10 -13.88
CA VAL A 30 -3.14 19.30 -14.38
C VAL A 30 -2.73 17.84 -14.54
N ASP A 31 -1.54 17.57 -15.09
CA ASP A 31 -0.99 16.21 -15.22
C ASP A 31 -0.80 15.56 -13.84
N PHE A 32 -0.28 16.31 -12.86
CA PHE A 32 -0.17 15.82 -11.48
C PHE A 32 -1.54 15.51 -10.85
N LEU A 33 -2.54 16.37 -11.01
CA LEU A 33 -3.88 16.14 -10.47
C LEU A 33 -4.56 14.93 -11.11
N ILE A 34 -4.39 14.74 -12.41
CA ILE A 34 -4.87 13.57 -13.15
C ILE A 34 -4.18 12.30 -12.64
N ASP A 35 -2.86 12.33 -12.47
CA ASP A 35 -2.09 11.21 -11.91
C ASP A 35 -2.53 10.84 -10.49
N VAL A 36 -2.75 11.84 -9.62
CA VAL A 36 -3.28 11.62 -8.26
C VAL A 36 -4.68 11.00 -8.31
N PHE A 37 -5.56 11.52 -9.17
CA PHE A 37 -6.92 10.99 -9.33
C PHE A 37 -6.90 9.52 -9.79
N TRP A 38 -6.10 9.19 -10.80
CA TRP A 38 -5.94 7.81 -11.28
C TRP A 38 -5.30 6.91 -10.23
N ALA A 39 -4.28 7.38 -9.51
CA ALA A 39 -3.67 6.63 -8.42
C ALA A 39 -4.69 6.30 -7.31
N VAL A 40 -5.57 7.24 -6.98
CA VAL A 40 -6.63 7.02 -5.98
C VAL A 40 -7.61 5.97 -6.47
N LEU A 41 -8.04 6.06 -7.73
CA LEU A 41 -9.04 5.15 -8.28
C LEU A 41 -8.48 3.74 -8.52
N MET A 42 -7.28 3.61 -9.08
CA MET A 42 -6.70 2.32 -9.47
C MET A 42 -5.99 1.59 -8.33
N VAL A 43 -5.45 2.31 -7.35
CA VAL A 43 -4.67 1.70 -6.27
C VAL A 43 -5.24 2.05 -4.90
N GLY A 44 -5.51 3.32 -4.64
CA GLY A 44 -6.02 3.77 -3.33
C GLY A 44 -7.30 3.05 -2.91
N VAL A 45 -8.32 3.07 -3.76
CA VAL A 45 -9.63 2.45 -3.50
C VAL A 45 -9.55 0.92 -3.42
N PRO A 46 -8.94 0.21 -4.39
CA PRO A 46 -8.80 -1.25 -4.30
C PRO A 46 -8.04 -1.71 -3.07
N ILE A 47 -6.90 -1.06 -2.74
CA ILE A 47 -6.13 -1.38 -1.53
C ILE A 47 -6.94 -1.09 -0.27
N ALA A 48 -7.69 0.01 -0.21
CA ALA A 48 -8.53 0.34 0.93
C ALA A 48 -9.63 -0.71 1.17
N LEU A 49 -10.34 -1.11 0.11
CA LEU A 49 -11.38 -2.13 0.17
C LEU A 49 -10.80 -3.50 0.52
N PHE A 50 -9.68 -3.87 -0.08
CA PHE A 50 -9.01 -5.13 0.19
C PHE A 50 -8.53 -5.21 1.64
N THR A 51 -7.88 -4.14 2.13
CA THR A 51 -7.44 -4.03 3.52
C THR A 51 -8.63 -4.11 4.47
N LEU A 52 -9.71 -3.39 4.16
CA LEU A 52 -10.94 -3.41 4.95
C LEU A 52 -11.51 -4.83 5.02
N ALA A 53 -11.69 -5.49 3.88
CA ALA A 53 -12.27 -6.82 3.79
C ALA A 53 -11.42 -7.85 4.55
N LEU A 54 -10.11 -7.85 4.33
CA LEU A 54 -9.19 -8.78 4.96
C LEU A 54 -9.16 -8.59 6.48
N VAL A 55 -8.97 -7.35 6.95
CA VAL A 55 -8.87 -7.06 8.39
C VAL A 55 -10.20 -7.29 9.09
N TYR A 56 -11.32 -6.91 8.47
CA TYR A 56 -12.65 -7.17 8.98
C TYR A 56 -12.93 -8.67 9.08
N TRP A 57 -12.59 -9.44 8.05
CA TRP A 57 -12.76 -10.90 8.05
C TRP A 57 -11.90 -11.58 9.12
N VAL A 58 -10.65 -11.16 9.27
CA VAL A 58 -9.75 -11.66 10.33
C VAL A 58 -10.31 -11.35 11.71
N LEU A 59 -10.83 -10.14 11.94
CA LEU A 59 -11.43 -9.73 13.21
C LEU A 59 -12.72 -10.49 13.53
N GLN A 60 -13.52 -10.81 12.52
CA GLN A 60 -14.75 -11.59 12.71
C GLN A 60 -14.48 -13.03 13.15
N ARG A 61 -13.37 -13.64 12.70
CA ARG A 61 -13.06 -15.04 13.03
C ARG A 61 -12.46 -15.23 14.43
N GLY A 62 -12.44 -14.20 15.27
CA GLY A 62 -12.12 -14.30 16.70
C GLY A 62 -10.68 -14.71 17.03
N HIS A 63 -9.82 -14.93 16.04
CA HIS A 63 -8.45 -15.38 16.28
C HIS A 63 -7.50 -14.27 16.76
N PHE A 64 -7.93 -13.00 16.76
CA PHE A 64 -7.22 -11.91 17.40
C PHE A 64 -8.20 -10.92 18.04
N SER A 65 -8.41 -11.05 19.34
CA SER A 65 -8.99 -10.02 20.23
C SER A 65 -8.14 -8.73 20.28
N GLU A 66 -7.09 -8.58 19.47
CA GLU A 66 -6.01 -7.62 19.69
C GLU A 66 -5.75 -6.65 18.53
N ALA A 67 -6.58 -6.61 17.49
CA ALA A 67 -6.55 -5.43 16.60
C ALA A 67 -7.08 -4.15 17.27
N GLU A 68 -7.68 -4.28 18.46
CA GLU A 68 -7.92 -3.17 19.40
C GLU A 68 -6.61 -2.64 20.01
N ASN A 69 -5.61 -3.51 20.18
CA ASN A 69 -4.33 -3.16 20.75
C ASN A 69 -3.44 -2.33 19.83
N THR A 70 -3.68 -2.19 18.52
CA THR A 70 -2.76 -1.35 17.71
C THR A 70 -2.81 0.13 18.11
N ARG A 71 -3.97 0.62 18.59
CA ARG A 71 -4.12 1.98 19.14
C ARG A 71 -3.72 2.08 20.61
N ALA A 72 -3.91 1.02 21.39
CA ALA A 72 -3.41 0.93 22.77
C ALA A 72 -1.88 0.85 22.79
N LEU A 73 -1.29 0.02 21.93
CA LEU A 73 0.14 -0.16 21.68
C LEU A 73 0.79 1.10 21.09
N GLN A 74 0.16 1.81 20.15
CA GLN A 74 0.69 3.13 19.73
C GLN A 74 0.63 4.18 20.85
N ARG A 75 -0.41 4.15 21.70
CA ARG A 75 -0.50 5.00 22.90
C ARG A 75 0.60 4.63 23.90
N GLU A 76 0.81 3.35 24.18
CA GLU A 76 1.86 2.86 25.08
C GLU A 76 3.25 3.13 24.53
N ILE A 77 3.52 2.95 23.24
CA ILE A 77 4.81 3.30 22.61
C ILE A 77 5.06 4.81 22.71
N LYS A 78 4.03 5.65 22.53
CA LYS A 78 4.15 7.12 22.65
C LYS A 78 4.36 7.56 24.09
N ILE A 79 3.70 6.89 25.06
CA ILE A 79 3.86 7.12 26.50
C ILE A 79 5.24 6.62 26.97
N MET A 80 5.70 5.46 26.51
CA MET A 80 7.06 4.92 26.74
C MET A 80 8.15 5.78 26.11
N SER A 81 7.93 6.33 24.91
CA SER A 81 8.85 7.26 24.24
C SER A 81 9.01 8.57 25.03
N LYS A 82 7.90 9.12 25.55
CA LYS A 82 7.93 10.29 26.45
C LYS A 82 8.64 9.98 27.78
N ASN A 83 8.43 8.81 28.35
CA ASN A 83 9.08 8.41 29.60
C ASN A 83 10.57 8.04 29.43
N LYS A 84 10.98 7.52 28.26
CA LYS A 84 12.41 7.31 27.91
C LYS A 84 13.18 8.63 27.78
N LYS A 85 12.53 9.71 27.29
CA LYS A 85 13.14 11.05 27.26
C LYS A 85 13.38 11.62 28.66
N LYS A 86 12.55 11.28 29.66
CA LYS A 86 12.77 11.66 31.07
C LYS A 86 13.82 10.79 31.78
N LYS A 87 13.97 9.52 31.42
CA LYS A 87 14.93 8.58 32.06
C LYS A 87 16.34 8.55 31.43
N LYS A 88 16.61 9.30 30.36
CA LYS A 88 17.94 9.37 29.71
C LYS A 88 18.97 10.23 30.47
N GLY A 89 18.72 10.54 31.74
CA GLY A 89 19.62 11.29 32.63
C GLY A 89 20.34 10.44 33.67
N GLU A 90 19.97 9.17 33.86
CA GLU A 90 20.53 8.35 34.93
C GLU A 90 20.85 6.93 34.46
N LYS A 91 21.91 6.41 35.04
CA LYS A 91 22.85 5.48 34.45
C LYS A 91 22.40 4.02 34.51
N ASN A 92 23.09 3.25 33.68
CA ASN A 92 23.38 1.82 33.77
C ASN A 92 22.32 0.85 33.25
N GLY A 93 22.80 0.04 32.29
CA GLY A 93 22.05 -0.98 31.58
C GLY A 93 21.52 -2.06 32.51
N GLY A 94 20.23 -2.29 32.36
CA GLY A 94 19.51 -3.45 32.86
C GLY A 94 18.39 -3.69 31.86
N GLU A 95 18.33 -4.92 31.35
CA GLU A 95 17.45 -5.39 30.30
C GLU A 95 16.01 -4.92 30.49
N ALA A 96 15.46 -4.22 29.50
CA ALA A 96 14.07 -3.82 29.51
C ALA A 96 13.21 -5.08 29.36
N SER A 97 12.46 -5.36 30.43
CA SER A 97 11.64 -6.53 30.71
C SER A 97 10.89 -7.08 29.49
N ALA A 98 11.25 -8.31 29.15
CA ALA A 98 10.69 -9.16 28.10
C ALA A 98 9.28 -9.70 28.43
N GLU A 99 8.55 -9.09 29.35
CA GLU A 99 7.37 -9.70 29.97
C GLU A 99 6.05 -9.27 29.32
N ASP A 100 5.93 -8.05 28.80
CA ASP A 100 4.75 -7.63 28.01
C ASP A 100 4.80 -8.10 26.54
N ILE A 101 5.83 -8.86 26.16
CA ILE A 101 5.93 -9.52 24.85
C ILE A 101 5.71 -11.04 24.97
N LYS A 102 5.14 -11.51 26.09
CA LYS A 102 4.82 -12.92 26.30
C LYS A 102 3.49 -13.34 25.68
N GLU A 103 2.56 -12.41 25.41
CA GLU A 103 1.25 -12.76 24.83
C GLU A 103 1.16 -12.63 23.30
N LEU A 104 2.19 -12.10 22.64
CA LEU A 104 2.23 -12.14 21.19
C LEU A 104 2.86 -13.47 20.75
N HIS A 105 2.05 -14.34 20.14
CA HIS A 105 2.53 -15.63 19.59
C HIS A 105 3.83 -15.37 18.80
N PRO A 106 4.89 -16.18 18.98
CA PRO A 106 6.20 -15.91 18.39
C PRO A 106 6.16 -15.76 16.85
N LEU A 107 5.15 -16.33 16.21
CA LEU A 107 4.85 -16.16 14.78
C LEU A 107 4.34 -14.76 14.43
N GLN A 108 3.45 -14.16 15.24
CA GLN A 108 2.99 -12.79 15.05
C GLN A 108 4.11 -11.78 15.27
N LYS A 109 4.93 -11.98 16.31
CA LYS A 109 6.09 -11.12 16.59
C LYS A 109 7.09 -11.11 15.44
N LYS A 110 7.25 -12.24 14.75
CA LYS A 110 8.04 -12.35 13.52
C LYS A 110 7.32 -11.72 12.32
N TRP A 111 6.02 -11.98 12.15
CA TRP A 111 5.22 -11.43 11.05
C TRP A 111 5.16 -9.89 11.07
N THR A 112 4.97 -9.27 12.23
CA THR A 112 5.03 -7.82 12.41
C THR A 112 6.43 -7.24 12.19
N LYS A 113 7.48 -8.04 12.40
CA LYS A 113 8.88 -7.64 12.13
C LYS A 113 9.29 -7.81 10.67
N PHE A 114 8.68 -8.74 9.93
CA PHE A 114 9.05 -9.09 8.56
C PHE A 114 8.21 -8.40 7.48
N GLY A 115 7.00 -7.90 7.79
CA GLY A 115 6.20 -7.17 6.80
C GLY A 115 4.68 -7.18 6.96
N GLY A 116 4.11 -7.74 8.03
CA GLY A 116 2.67 -7.95 8.23
C GLY A 116 1.76 -6.72 8.30
N GLY A 117 2.29 -5.51 8.08
CA GLY A 117 1.52 -4.28 7.93
C GLY A 117 1.20 -3.99 6.47
N PHE A 118 1.49 -2.77 6.02
CA PHE A 118 1.25 -2.32 4.64
C PHE A 118 1.90 -3.25 3.60
N TYR A 119 3.19 -3.55 3.76
CA TYR A 119 3.95 -4.33 2.78
C TYR A 119 3.34 -5.72 2.52
N GLY A 120 2.95 -6.43 3.58
CA GLY A 120 2.36 -7.76 3.49
C GLY A 120 0.98 -7.74 2.86
N ILE A 121 0.14 -6.74 3.16
CA ILE A 121 -1.16 -6.60 2.50
C ILE A 121 -0.99 -6.29 1.02
N VAL A 122 -0.08 -5.38 0.65
CA VAL A 122 0.15 -5.04 -0.75
C VAL A 122 0.80 -6.19 -1.51
N ALA A 123 1.75 -6.90 -0.91
CA ALA A 123 2.33 -8.10 -1.50
C ALA A 123 1.26 -9.17 -1.73
N PHE A 124 0.42 -9.44 -0.73
CA PHE A 124 -0.67 -10.40 -0.86
C PHE A 124 -1.72 -9.98 -1.90
N PHE A 125 -2.08 -8.71 -1.93
CA PHE A 125 -2.94 -8.14 -2.97
C PHE A 125 -2.31 -8.32 -4.37
N THR A 126 -1.02 -8.01 -4.51
CA THR A 126 -0.28 -8.16 -5.77
C THR A 126 -0.25 -9.62 -6.19
N TYR A 127 0.01 -10.55 -5.27
CA TYR A 127 -0.04 -11.98 -5.53
C TYR A 127 -1.39 -12.39 -6.13
N ILE A 128 -2.49 -12.00 -5.48
CA ILE A 128 -3.84 -12.30 -5.98
C ILE A 128 -4.07 -11.71 -7.37
N VAL A 129 -3.67 -10.45 -7.61
CA VAL A 129 -3.86 -9.79 -8.91
C VAL A 129 -3.10 -10.52 -10.02
N VAL A 130 -1.85 -10.89 -9.77
CA VAL A 130 -1.01 -11.61 -10.74
C VAL A 130 -1.56 -13.01 -10.99
N GLU A 131 -1.80 -13.77 -9.91
CA GLU A 131 -2.28 -15.14 -9.97
C GLU A 131 -3.63 -15.24 -10.68
N LEU A 132 -4.58 -14.36 -10.34
CA LEU A 132 -5.87 -14.33 -11.03
C LEU A 132 -5.72 -13.98 -12.50
N GLY A 133 -4.87 -13.01 -12.84
CA GLY A 133 -4.59 -12.65 -14.24
C GLY A 133 -4.07 -13.84 -15.05
N GLU A 134 -3.18 -14.63 -14.47
CA GLU A 134 -2.63 -15.83 -15.11
C GLU A 134 -3.67 -16.95 -15.22
N ILE A 135 -4.44 -17.20 -14.16
CA ILE A 135 -5.53 -18.19 -14.20
C ILE A 135 -6.57 -17.80 -15.25
N PHE A 136 -6.99 -16.54 -15.32
CA PHE A 136 -7.93 -16.07 -16.33
C PHE A 136 -7.35 -16.20 -17.74
N SER A 137 -6.09 -15.80 -17.95
CA SER A 137 -5.39 -15.97 -19.23
C SER A 137 -5.34 -17.45 -19.64
N MET A 138 -5.00 -18.34 -18.71
CA MET A 138 -4.95 -19.78 -18.92
C MET A 138 -6.33 -20.34 -19.33
N ILE A 139 -7.39 -19.98 -18.61
CA ILE A 139 -8.77 -20.38 -18.91
C ILE A 139 -9.19 -19.91 -20.31
N MET A 140 -8.87 -18.66 -20.66
CA MET A 140 -9.21 -18.10 -21.97
C MET A 140 -8.41 -18.76 -23.11
N ASN A 141 -7.12 -19.07 -22.87
CA ASN A 141 -6.26 -19.73 -23.85
C ASN A 141 -6.70 -21.17 -24.15
N PHE A 142 -7.29 -21.87 -23.18
CA PHE A 142 -7.80 -23.23 -23.36
C PHE A 142 -9.22 -23.31 -23.95
N GLY A 143 -9.85 -22.17 -24.28
CA GLY A 143 -11.22 -22.14 -24.80
C GLY A 143 -12.31 -22.20 -23.73
N GLY A 144 -11.94 -22.10 -22.45
CA GLY A 144 -12.86 -22.06 -21.31
C GLY A 144 -12.51 -23.03 -20.19
N LEU A 145 -13.25 -22.93 -19.08
CA LEU A 145 -12.99 -23.70 -17.86
C LEU A 145 -13.13 -25.21 -18.09
N PHE A 146 -14.09 -25.63 -18.91
CA PHE A 146 -14.35 -27.05 -19.15
C PHE A 146 -13.23 -27.73 -19.95
N ASP A 147 -12.67 -27.04 -20.93
CA ASP A 147 -11.57 -27.57 -21.74
C ASP A 147 -10.22 -27.48 -21.00
N PHE A 148 -10.06 -26.52 -20.10
CA PHE A 148 -8.97 -26.52 -19.12
C PHE A 148 -9.02 -27.76 -18.21
N LEU A 149 -10.19 -28.09 -17.65
CA LEU A 149 -10.34 -29.25 -16.76
C LEU A 149 -10.02 -30.59 -17.46
N LYS A 150 -10.31 -30.71 -18.75
CA LYS A 150 -9.96 -31.90 -19.55
C LYS A 150 -8.46 -32.02 -19.81
N GLN A 151 -7.74 -30.91 -19.76
CA GLN A 151 -6.29 -30.83 -20.01
C GLN A 151 -5.47 -30.87 -18.71
N LEU A 152 -6.12 -31.08 -17.56
CA LEU A 152 -5.45 -31.26 -16.28
C LEU A 152 -4.62 -32.55 -16.27
N ASN A 153 -3.33 -32.37 -16.54
CA ASN A 153 -2.32 -33.41 -16.56
C ASN A 153 -1.27 -33.11 -15.47
N LEU A 154 -0.45 -34.11 -15.10
CA LEU A 154 0.66 -33.89 -14.16
C LEU A 154 1.63 -32.80 -14.63
N ASP A 155 1.88 -32.70 -15.94
CA ASP A 155 2.71 -31.65 -16.53
C ASP A 155 2.12 -30.23 -16.31
N LEU A 156 0.82 -30.07 -16.58
CA LEU A 156 0.13 -28.81 -16.34
C LEU A 156 0.09 -28.43 -14.86
N LEU A 157 -0.06 -29.41 -13.96
CA LEU A 157 -0.04 -29.19 -12.52
C LEU A 157 1.34 -28.70 -12.04
N ILE A 158 2.42 -29.33 -12.51
CA ILE A 158 3.79 -28.90 -12.19
C ILE A 158 4.02 -27.49 -12.72
N ARG A 159 3.54 -27.17 -13.92
CA ARG A 159 3.66 -25.84 -14.50
C ARG A 159 2.91 -24.78 -13.68
N ILE A 160 1.64 -25.03 -13.33
CA ILE A 160 0.86 -24.13 -12.46
C ILE A 160 1.58 -23.90 -11.12
N PHE A 161 2.18 -24.96 -10.56
CA PHE A 161 2.93 -24.84 -9.30
C PHE A 161 4.19 -23.97 -9.45
N ILE A 162 4.95 -24.13 -10.54
CA ILE A 162 6.12 -23.29 -10.82
C ILE A 162 5.70 -21.84 -11.05
N ASP A 163 4.64 -21.61 -11.84
CA ASP A 163 4.10 -20.28 -12.11
C ASP A 163 3.63 -19.61 -10.81
N ALA A 164 2.93 -20.33 -9.93
CA ALA A 164 2.54 -19.84 -8.61
C ALA A 164 3.74 -19.46 -7.71
N LEU A 165 4.85 -20.21 -7.77
CA LEU A 165 6.08 -19.84 -7.08
C LEU A 165 6.70 -18.56 -7.64
N MET A 166 6.70 -18.39 -8.97
CA MET A 166 7.19 -17.17 -9.62
C MET A 166 6.30 -15.96 -9.30
N ASN A 167 5.00 -16.16 -9.23
CA ASN A 167 4.04 -15.14 -8.80
C ASN A 167 4.26 -14.73 -7.36
N PHE A 168 4.60 -15.68 -6.48
CA PHE A 168 4.95 -15.38 -5.11
C PHE A 168 6.23 -14.52 -5.00
N VAL A 169 7.27 -14.84 -5.78
CA VAL A 169 8.49 -14.00 -5.85
C VAL A 169 8.17 -12.60 -6.40
N THR A 170 7.33 -12.54 -7.42
CA THR A 170 6.84 -11.28 -8.01
C THR A 170 6.07 -10.44 -6.99
N ALA A 171 5.24 -11.07 -6.16
CA ALA A 171 4.51 -10.43 -5.09
C ALA A 171 5.43 -9.93 -3.96
N ILE A 172 6.49 -10.67 -3.61
CA ILE A 172 7.50 -10.19 -2.68
C ILE A 172 8.21 -8.96 -3.25
N THR A 173 8.46 -8.95 -4.56
CA THR A 173 9.13 -7.83 -5.26
C THR A 173 8.13 -6.88 -5.92
N TRP A 174 6.91 -6.76 -5.36
CA TRP A 174 5.83 -5.97 -5.93
C TRP A 174 6.20 -4.52 -6.31
N PRO A 175 7.08 -3.78 -5.58
CA PRO A 175 7.41 -2.43 -6.00
C PRO A 175 7.97 -2.41 -7.43
N VAL A 176 8.81 -3.38 -7.78
CA VAL A 176 9.38 -3.52 -9.12
C VAL A 176 8.30 -3.85 -10.14
N TYR A 177 7.41 -4.80 -9.82
CA TYR A 177 6.31 -5.22 -10.68
C TYR A 177 5.38 -4.05 -11.09
N TRP A 178 5.03 -3.19 -10.13
CA TRP A 178 4.14 -2.06 -10.37
C TRP A 178 4.87 -0.88 -11.02
N MET A 179 6.13 -0.62 -10.67
CA MET A 179 6.94 0.41 -11.34
C MET A 179 7.11 0.16 -12.83
N GLN A 180 7.18 -1.10 -13.26
CA GLN A 180 7.28 -1.44 -14.68
C GLN A 180 5.96 -1.28 -15.45
N ARG A 181 4.80 -1.28 -14.78
CA ARG A 181 3.47 -1.19 -15.41
C ARG A 181 2.88 0.20 -15.42
N ILE A 182 3.30 1.05 -14.48
CA ILE A 182 2.75 2.39 -14.31
C ILE A 182 3.64 3.37 -15.08
N GLU A 183 3.23 3.72 -16.30
CA GLU A 183 3.87 4.78 -17.09
C GLU A 183 3.49 6.16 -16.53
N THR A 184 4.11 6.58 -15.42
CA THR A 184 3.87 7.92 -14.84
C THR A 184 5.14 8.61 -14.41
N SER A 185 5.12 9.94 -14.45
CA SER A 185 6.24 10.78 -14.00
C SER A 185 6.38 10.81 -12.48
N TYR A 186 5.31 10.47 -11.74
CA TYR A 186 5.21 10.63 -10.29
C TYR A 186 4.95 9.31 -9.56
N THR A 187 5.81 8.31 -9.75
CA THR A 187 5.68 6.97 -9.14
C THR A 187 5.48 7.01 -7.61
N TRP A 188 6.12 7.96 -6.91
CA TRP A 188 6.00 8.12 -5.46
C TRP A 188 4.57 8.45 -5.01
N VAL A 189 3.78 9.15 -5.83
CA VAL A 189 2.37 9.48 -5.53
C VAL A 189 1.55 8.20 -5.40
N TRP A 190 1.77 7.23 -6.29
CA TRP A 190 1.08 5.95 -6.28
C TRP A 190 1.35 5.17 -4.99
N PHE A 191 2.59 5.16 -4.52
CA PHE A 191 2.94 4.55 -3.23
C PHE A 191 2.28 5.26 -2.04
N LEU A 192 2.27 6.60 -2.03
CA LEU A 192 1.60 7.36 -0.97
C LEU A 192 0.09 7.13 -0.95
N VAL A 193 -0.53 7.10 -2.12
CA VAL A 193 -1.97 6.86 -2.26
C VAL A 193 -2.33 5.43 -1.86
N ALA A 194 -1.52 4.43 -2.24
CA ALA A 194 -1.68 3.06 -1.77
C ALA A 194 -1.61 2.99 -0.23
N TYR A 195 -0.65 3.68 0.38
CA TYR A 195 -0.50 3.74 1.83
C TYR A 195 -1.69 4.43 2.52
N ALA A 196 -2.18 5.54 1.94
CA ALA A 196 -3.36 6.23 2.43
C ALA A 196 -4.60 5.33 2.35
N GLY A 197 -4.76 4.58 1.26
CA GLY A 197 -5.83 3.58 1.09
C GLY A 197 -5.77 2.49 2.15
N TYR A 198 -4.60 1.89 2.37
CA TYR A 198 -4.37 0.92 3.44
C TYR A 198 -4.76 1.46 4.82
N TRP A 199 -4.30 2.67 5.15
CA TRP A 199 -4.61 3.30 6.44
C TRP A 199 -6.11 3.56 6.62
N LEU A 200 -6.77 4.01 5.55
CA LEU A 200 -8.22 4.24 5.54
C LEU A 200 -8.99 2.93 5.74
N GLY A 201 -8.60 1.87 5.02
CA GLY A 201 -9.20 0.53 5.14
C GLY A 201 -9.08 -0.04 6.57
N LEU A 202 -7.90 0.11 7.19
CA LEU A 202 -7.68 -0.27 8.58
C LEU A 202 -8.60 0.49 9.55
N LYS A 203 -8.67 1.81 9.40
CA LYS A 203 -9.48 2.66 10.28
C LYS A 203 -10.95 2.31 10.16
N LEU A 204 -11.44 2.08 8.94
CA LEU A 204 -12.81 1.67 8.67
C LEU A 204 -13.12 0.29 9.26
N ALA A 205 -12.27 -0.71 9.07
CA ALA A 205 -12.45 -2.04 9.63
C ALA A 205 -12.58 -2.00 11.16
N GLN A 206 -11.70 -1.26 11.84
CA GLN A 206 -11.77 -1.06 13.30
C GLN A 206 -13.08 -0.39 13.73
N MET A 207 -13.52 0.65 13.02
CA MET A 207 -14.77 1.34 13.34
C MET A 207 -16.00 0.44 13.14
N LEU A 208 -16.02 -0.38 12.08
CA LEU A 208 -17.11 -1.30 11.80
C LEU A 208 -17.23 -2.40 12.85
N VAL A 209 -16.10 -2.98 13.28
CA VAL A 209 -16.08 -3.99 14.34
C VAL A 209 -16.51 -3.39 15.68
N HIS A 210 -16.01 -2.21 16.03
CA HIS A 210 -16.39 -1.52 17.27
C HIS A 210 -17.88 -1.14 17.31
N ARG A 211 -18.47 -0.72 16.18
CA ARG A 211 -19.93 -0.49 16.11
C ARG A 211 -20.73 -1.77 16.30
N ARG A 212 -20.25 -2.90 15.78
CA ARG A 212 -20.95 -4.18 15.91
C ARG A 212 -20.98 -4.68 17.36
N SER A 213 -19.87 -4.58 18.11
CA SER A 213 -19.83 -5.06 19.50
C SER A 213 -20.81 -4.31 20.41
N GLN A 214 -20.98 -3.00 20.19
CA GLN A 214 -21.93 -2.16 20.93
C GLN A 214 -23.42 -2.48 20.64
N VAL A 215 -23.73 -3.16 19.54
CA VAL A 215 -25.11 -3.53 19.16
C VAL A 215 -25.50 -4.92 19.68
N VAL A 216 -24.52 -5.75 20.06
CA VAL A 216 -24.73 -7.14 20.52
C VAL A 216 -24.75 -7.24 22.06
N THR A 217 -24.59 -6.11 22.77
CA THR A 217 -24.69 -6.03 24.25
C THR A 217 -26.01 -5.36 24.62
#